data_AF-A0A2D7VX05-F1
#
_entry.id   AF-A0A2D7VX05-F1
#
_cell.length_a   1.000
_cell.length_b   1.000
_cell.length_c   1.000
_cell.angle_alpha   90.00
_cell.angle_beta   90.00
_cell.angle_gamma   90.00
#
_symmetry.space_group_name_H-M   'P 1'
#
loop_
_entity.id
_entity.type
_entity.pdbx_description
1 polymer ?
#
loop_
_entity_poly.entity_id
_entity_poly.type
_entity_poly.pdbx_seq_one_letter_code
_entity_poly.pdbx_strand_id
1 'polypeptide(L)'
;MPEIKHNLNSKQKHFCDVYLNNNRNASDAYRQAFGSDKAESVINASASRLLRNVKVRDYIVKIQQQNAQITQRKQDIDRDFLITEYLDVLRLSKETKQLSTARQTLDSLAHLAGLWTDRREVTTNINVDATLRQLETADLLQALKSSNTNAIDGEFYEVNGD
;
A
#
# COMPACT_ATOMS: atom_id res chain seq x y z
N MET A 1 8.23 29.87 -15.52
CA MET A 1 7.39 28.68 -15.78
C MET A 1 6.16 29.16 -16.56
N PRO A 2 5.88 28.66 -17.78
CA PRO A 2 4.75 29.17 -18.55
C PRO A 2 3.43 28.67 -17.94
N GLU A 3 2.54 29.59 -17.60
CA GLU A 3 1.18 29.28 -17.17
C GLU A 3 0.38 28.70 -18.34
N ILE A 4 -0.06 27.44 -18.21
CA ILE A 4 -0.89 26.79 -19.23
C ILE A 4 -2.31 27.37 -19.16
N LYS A 5 -2.58 28.37 -20.02
CA LYS A 5 -3.89 29.01 -20.25
C LYS A 5 -4.88 28.13 -21.03
N HIS A 6 -4.99 26.84 -20.73
CA HIS A 6 -5.93 25.97 -21.45
C HIS A 6 -6.86 25.26 -20.47
N ASN A 7 -8.06 25.84 -20.30
CA ASN A 7 -9.15 25.28 -19.52
C ASN A 7 -9.61 23.95 -20.18
N LEU A 8 -9.35 22.81 -19.52
CA LEU A 8 -9.93 21.52 -19.89
C LEU A 8 -11.43 21.56 -19.54
N ASN A 9 -12.27 20.98 -20.39
CA ASN A 9 -13.67 20.76 -20.03
C ASN A 9 -13.73 19.75 -18.85
N SER A 10 -14.69 19.88 -17.95
CA SER A 10 -14.93 18.97 -16.82
C SER A 10 -14.88 17.49 -17.22
N LYS A 11 -15.44 17.10 -18.37
CA LYS A 11 -15.35 15.72 -18.88
C LYS A 11 -13.92 15.30 -19.25
N GLN A 12 -13.14 16.19 -19.86
CA GLN A 12 -11.74 15.92 -20.21
C GLN A 12 -10.87 15.84 -18.96
N LYS A 13 -11.15 16.67 -17.94
CA LYS A 13 -10.48 16.59 -16.65
C LYS A 13 -10.78 15.26 -15.98
N HIS A 14 -12.04 14.87 -15.90
CA HIS A 14 -12.45 13.58 -15.34
C HIS A 14 -11.80 12.40 -16.08
N PHE A 15 -11.73 12.46 -17.41
CA PHE A 15 -10.98 11.49 -18.20
C PHE A 15 -9.51 11.38 -17.77
N CYS A 16 -8.81 12.52 -17.61
CA CYS A 16 -7.41 12.53 -17.19
C CYS A 16 -7.24 11.93 -15.79
N ASP A 17 -8.12 12.29 -14.85
CA ASP A 17 -8.07 11.82 -13.46
C ASP A 17 -8.27 10.31 -13.39
N VAL A 18 -9.28 9.77 -14.08
CA VAL A 18 -9.52 8.32 -14.15
C VAL A 18 -8.39 7.61 -14.86
N TYR A 19 -7.88 8.16 -15.97
CA TYR A 19 -6.77 7.57 -16.71
C TYR A 19 -5.51 7.42 -15.85
N LEU A 20 -5.17 8.44 -15.06
CA LEU A 20 -4.00 8.40 -14.18
C LEU A 20 -4.18 7.45 -12.99
N ASN A 21 -5.41 7.30 -12.47
CA ASN A 21 -5.70 6.46 -11.31
C ASN A 21 -5.94 4.98 -11.67
N ASN A 22 -6.41 4.69 -12.89
CA ASN A 22 -6.77 3.34 -13.35
C ASN A 22 -5.70 2.74 -14.27
N ASN A 23 -4.45 2.61 -13.78
CA ASN A 23 -3.33 1.97 -14.49
C ASN A 23 -3.11 2.44 -15.94
N ARG A 24 -3.52 3.66 -16.30
CA ARG A 24 -3.45 4.20 -17.67
C ARG A 24 -4.30 3.41 -18.68
N ASN A 25 -5.44 2.88 -18.25
CA ASN A 25 -6.45 2.35 -19.17
C ASN A 25 -7.27 3.49 -19.81
N ALA A 26 -6.99 3.76 -21.09
CA ALA A 26 -7.63 4.84 -21.85
C ALA A 26 -9.11 4.55 -22.17
N SER A 27 -9.45 3.29 -22.48
CA SER A 27 -10.81 2.91 -22.82
C SER A 27 -11.76 3.07 -21.64
N ASP A 28 -11.36 2.57 -20.47
CA ASP A 28 -12.15 2.66 -19.25
C ASP A 28 -12.32 4.12 -18.81
N ALA A 29 -11.23 4.89 -18.86
CA ALA A 29 -11.28 6.31 -18.53
C ALA A 29 -12.25 7.08 -19.45
N TYR A 30 -12.26 6.74 -20.75
CA TYR A 30 -13.18 7.35 -21.71
C TYR A 30 -14.64 6.96 -21.42
N ARG A 31 -14.88 5.70 -21.09
CA ARG A 31 -16.22 5.19 -20.75
C ARG A 31 -16.77 5.90 -19.51
N GLN A 32 -15.97 6.04 -18.46
CA GLN A 32 -16.36 6.75 -17.24
C GLN A 32 -16.58 8.24 -17.48
N ALA A 33 -15.74 8.89 -18.30
CA ALA A 33 -15.83 10.33 -18.51
C ALA A 33 -16.95 10.79 -19.44
N PHE A 34 -17.26 9.99 -20.47
CA PHE A 34 -18.19 10.40 -21.52
C PHE A 34 -19.47 9.57 -21.59
N GLY A 35 -19.54 8.41 -20.91
CA GLY A 35 -20.69 7.51 -20.90
C GLY A 35 -21.02 7.01 -22.31
N SER A 36 -20.32 5.96 -22.77
CA SER A 36 -20.49 5.45 -24.13
C SER A 36 -20.84 3.97 -24.17
N ASP A 37 -21.99 3.65 -24.76
CA ASP A 37 -22.45 2.28 -25.07
C ASP A 37 -21.93 1.79 -26.44
N LYS A 38 -20.90 2.44 -26.97
CA LYS A 38 -20.31 2.07 -28.26
C LYS A 38 -19.42 0.84 -28.13
N ALA A 39 -19.17 0.21 -29.27
CA ALA A 39 -18.20 -0.88 -29.38
C ALA A 39 -16.81 -0.44 -28.88
N GLU A 40 -16.09 -1.38 -28.29
CA GLU A 40 -14.77 -1.14 -27.67
C GLU A 40 -13.75 -0.56 -28.66
N SER A 41 -13.81 -0.97 -29.93
CA SER A 41 -12.95 -0.45 -31.00
C SER A 41 -13.12 1.07 -31.21
N VAL A 42 -14.36 1.56 -31.12
CA VAL A 42 -14.69 2.98 -31.30
C VAL A 42 -14.26 3.79 -30.08
N ILE A 43 -14.45 3.23 -28.89
CA ILE A 43 -14.02 3.84 -27.62
C ILE A 43 -12.50 3.97 -27.60
N ASN A 44 -11.78 2.90 -27.93
CA ASN A 44 -10.32 2.91 -27.96
C ASN A 44 -9.77 3.94 -28.96
N ALA A 45 -10.33 3.98 -30.17
CA ALA A 45 -9.93 4.98 -31.18
C ALA A 45 -10.18 6.42 -30.70
N SER A 46 -11.31 6.67 -30.03
CA SER A 46 -11.67 7.99 -29.49
C SER A 46 -10.78 8.39 -28.30
N ALA A 47 -10.53 7.46 -27.38
CA ALA A 47 -9.64 7.65 -26.25
C ALA A 47 -8.20 7.92 -26.70
N SER A 48 -7.71 7.17 -27.69
CA SER A 48 -6.39 7.38 -28.30
C SER A 48 -6.26 8.76 -28.93
N ARG A 49 -7.30 9.24 -29.62
CA ARG A 49 -7.34 10.62 -30.15
C ARG A 49 -7.33 11.65 -29.03
N LEU A 50 -8.06 11.39 -27.93
CA LEU A 50 -8.13 12.29 -26.79
C LEU A 50 -6.77 12.44 -26.08
N LEU A 51 -6.01 11.35 -25.94
CA LEU A 51 -4.65 11.39 -25.39
C LEU A 51 -3.65 12.17 -26.26
N ARG A 52 -3.87 12.23 -27.59
CA ARG A 52 -3.06 13.04 -28.50
C ARG A 52 -3.44 14.52 -28.51
N ASN A 53 -4.58 14.88 -27.90
CA ASN A 53 -4.98 16.29 -27.80
C ASN A 53 -3.97 17.06 -26.95
N VAL A 54 -3.47 18.17 -27.48
CA VAL A 54 -2.40 18.97 -26.84
C VAL A 54 -2.76 19.35 -25.41
N LYS A 55 -4.00 19.81 -25.16
CA LYS A 55 -4.42 20.24 -23.81
C LYS A 55 -4.46 19.08 -22.82
N VAL A 56 -4.99 17.94 -23.26
CA VAL A 56 -5.07 16.72 -22.43
C VAL A 56 -3.68 16.18 -22.11
N ARG A 57 -2.81 16.10 -23.13
CA ARG A 57 -1.43 15.67 -22.97
C ARG A 57 -0.67 16.56 -21.99
N ASP A 58 -0.75 17.88 -22.16
CA ASP A 58 -0.04 18.84 -21.33
C ASP A 58 -0.54 18.79 -19.87
N TYR A 59 -1.85 18.60 -19.67
CA TYR A 59 -2.43 18.39 -18.34
C TYR A 59 -1.90 17.11 -17.70
N ILE A 60 -1.93 15.98 -18.42
CA ILE A 60 -1.43 14.69 -17.95
C ILE A 60 0.06 14.78 -17.57
N VAL A 61 0.89 15.44 -18.38
CA VAL A 61 2.33 15.64 -18.09
C VAL A 61 2.51 16.48 -16.82
N LYS A 62 1.77 17.57 -16.68
CA LYS A 62 1.83 18.43 -15.49
C LYS A 62 1.47 17.65 -14.22
N ILE A 63 0.38 16.90 -14.23
CA ILE A 63 -0.02 16.07 -13.07
C ILE A 63 1.03 15.00 -12.77
N GLN A 64 1.60 14.36 -13.79
CA GLN A 64 2.68 13.39 -13.58
C GLN A 64 3.92 14.03 -12.94
N GLN A 65 4.32 15.22 -13.38
CA GLN A 65 5.43 15.95 -12.78
C GLN A 65 5.13 16.34 -11.32
N GLN A 66 3.91 16.81 -11.04
CA GLN A 66 3.49 17.14 -9.68
C GLN A 66 3.48 15.88 -8.79
N ASN A 67 2.90 14.77 -9.27
CA ASN A 67 2.87 13.51 -8.54
C ASN A 67 4.29 12.96 -8.32
N ALA A 68 5.19 13.08 -9.30
CA ALA A 68 6.58 12.69 -9.16
C ALA A 68 7.31 13.54 -8.11
N GLN A 69 7.09 14.86 -8.11
CA GLN A 69 7.65 15.76 -7.07
C GLN A 69 7.10 15.42 -5.68
N ILE A 70 5.80 15.15 -5.55
CA ILE A 70 5.19 14.73 -4.29
C ILE A 70 5.76 13.38 -3.84
N THR A 71 5.92 12.44 -4.77
CA THR A 71 6.46 11.10 -4.48
C THR A 71 7.93 11.19 -4.07
N GLN A 72 8.74 11.99 -4.75
CA GLN A 72 10.13 12.27 -4.36
C GLN A 72 10.17 12.88 -2.96
N ARG A 73 9.38 13.93 -2.70
CA ARG A 73 9.27 14.50 -1.35
C ARG A 73 8.86 13.47 -0.30
N LYS A 74 7.94 12.56 -0.62
CA LYS A 74 7.53 11.47 0.29
C LYS A 74 8.62 10.42 0.47
N GLN A 75 9.41 10.15 -0.56
CA GLN A 75 10.56 9.26 -0.49
C GLN A 75 11.71 9.87 0.32
N ASP A 76 11.81 11.19 0.36
CA ASP A 76 12.76 11.93 1.20
C ASP A 76 12.31 12.03 2.68
N ILE A 77 11.07 11.60 3.01
CA ILE A 77 10.62 11.50 4.40
C ILE A 77 11.23 10.23 5.00
N ASP A 78 12.44 10.37 5.50
CA ASP A 78 13.10 9.36 6.32
C ASP A 78 12.78 9.57 7.83
N ARG A 79 13.10 8.57 8.66
CA ARG A 79 12.96 8.61 10.12
C ARG A 79 13.65 9.84 10.72
N ASP A 80 14.83 10.19 10.22
CA ASP A 80 15.61 11.34 10.70
C ASP A 80 14.96 12.68 10.37
N PHE A 81 14.35 12.80 9.19
CA PHE A 81 13.55 13.96 8.82
C PHE A 81 12.35 14.12 9.75
N LEU A 82 11.59 13.05 9.98
CA LEU A 82 10.45 13.07 10.89
C LEU A 82 10.84 13.42 12.33
N ILE A 83 11.95 12.88 12.83
CA ILE A 83 12.45 13.22 14.17
C ILE A 83 12.75 14.73 14.26
N THR A 84 13.42 15.29 13.24
CA THR A 84 13.77 16.71 13.21
C THR A 84 12.52 17.59 13.23
N GLU A 85 11.55 17.30 12.34
CA GLU A 85 10.29 18.04 12.28
C GLU A 85 9.49 17.94 13.59
N TYR A 86 9.43 16.76 14.21
CA TYR A 86 8.76 16.60 15.50
C TYR A 86 9.47 17.36 16.63
N LEU A 87 10.80 17.45 16.63
CA LEU A 87 11.53 18.25 17.61
C LEU A 87 11.20 19.75 17.48
N ASP A 88 11.02 20.24 16.26
CA ASP A 88 10.61 21.63 16.04
C ASP A 88 9.16 21.87 16.46
N VAL A 89 8.22 20.98 16.11
CA VAL A 89 6.83 21.05 16.61
C VAL A 89 6.80 21.03 18.15
N LEU A 90 7.66 20.24 18.80
CA LEU A 90 7.78 20.20 20.26
C LEU A 90 8.27 21.54 20.83
N ARG A 91 9.24 22.20 20.19
CA ARG A 91 9.71 23.54 20.59
C ARG A 91 8.58 24.56 20.50
N LEU A 92 7.91 24.66 19.35
CA LEU A 92 6.79 25.58 19.15
C LEU A 92 5.64 25.31 20.12
N SER A 93 5.33 24.04 20.38
CA SER A 93 4.26 23.66 21.33
C SER A 93 4.59 24.08 22.77
N LYS A 94 5.87 24.06 23.16
CA LYS A 94 6.31 24.56 24.48
C LYS A 94 6.23 26.08 24.57
N GLU A 95 6.63 26.80 23.52
CA GLU A 95 6.54 28.27 23.46
C GLU A 95 5.09 28.76 23.53
N THR A 96 4.20 28.11 22.78
CA THR A 96 2.77 28.41 22.76
C THR A 96 2.00 27.86 23.96
N LYS A 97 2.68 27.17 24.88
CA LYS A 97 2.11 26.49 26.07
C LYS A 97 1.02 25.47 25.72
N GLN A 98 1.03 24.90 24.51
CA GLN A 98 0.14 23.82 24.09
C GLN A 98 0.69 22.46 24.53
N LEU A 99 0.57 22.17 25.82
CA LEU A 99 1.17 20.97 26.44
C LEU A 99 0.56 19.66 25.90
N SER A 100 -0.69 19.67 25.43
CA SER A 100 -1.32 18.51 24.79
C SER A 100 -0.63 18.14 23.47
N THR A 101 -0.35 19.12 22.61
CA THR A 101 0.39 18.94 21.36
C THR A 101 1.81 18.48 21.62
N ALA A 102 2.47 19.08 22.63
CA ALA A 102 3.80 18.66 23.07
C ALA A 102 3.83 17.19 23.52
N ARG A 103 2.83 16.74 24.28
CA ARG A 103 2.70 15.34 24.68
C ARG A 103 2.52 14.41 23.46
N GLN A 104 1.59 14.72 22.56
CA GLN A 104 1.35 13.88 21.37
C GLN A 104 2.61 13.76 20.49
N THR A 105 3.40 14.84 20.43
CA THR A 105 4.67 14.86 19.70
C THR A 105 5.71 13.95 20.35
N LEU A 106 5.81 13.97 21.69
CA LEU A 106 6.66 13.05 22.45
C LEU A 106 6.23 11.59 22.29
N ASP A 107 4.93 11.32 22.32
CA ASP A 107 4.38 9.98 22.09
C ASP A 107 4.79 9.49 20.68
N SER A 108 4.62 10.34 19.66
CA SER A 108 5.02 10.02 18.27
C SER A 108 6.52 9.74 18.14
N LEU A 109 7.37 10.53 18.81
CA LEU A 109 8.81 10.29 18.88
C LEU A 109 9.15 8.98 19.59
N ALA A 110 8.44 8.60 20.66
CA ALA A 110 8.67 7.35 21.38
C ALA A 110 8.37 6.11 20.52
N HIS A 111 7.29 6.14 19.73
CA HIS A 111 7.00 5.10 18.74
C HIS A 111 8.07 5.05 17.65
N LEU A 112 8.45 6.21 17.09
CA LEU A 112 9.51 6.28 16.09
C LEU A 112 10.84 5.76 16.64
N ALA A 113 11.18 6.01 17.91
CA ALA A 113 12.40 5.51 18.56
C ALA A 113 12.36 4.00 18.88
N GLY A 114 11.20 3.36 18.79
CA GLY A 114 10.99 1.96 19.19
C GLY A 114 10.95 1.75 20.71
N LEU A 115 10.82 2.83 21.49
CA LEU A 115 10.73 2.80 22.95
C LEU A 115 9.34 2.35 23.42
N TRP A 116 8.31 2.70 22.65
CA TRP A 116 6.97 2.17 22.83
C TRP A 116 6.78 0.95 21.94
N THR A 117 6.61 -0.21 22.58
CA THR A 117 6.25 -1.46 21.92
C THR A 117 4.86 -1.86 22.40
N ASP A 118 3.89 -1.86 21.48
CA ASP A 118 2.58 -2.44 21.75
C ASP A 118 2.70 -3.96 21.76
N ARG A 119 2.57 -4.58 22.94
CA ARG A 119 2.37 -6.02 23.02
C ARG A 119 1.00 -6.34 22.41
N ARG A 120 0.99 -6.93 21.22
CA ARG A 120 -0.23 -7.48 20.61
C ARG A 120 -0.23 -9.00 20.81
N GLU A 121 -1.19 -9.49 21.59
CA GLU A 121 -1.49 -10.92 21.64
C GLU A 121 -2.26 -11.29 20.38
N VAL A 122 -1.65 -12.13 19.53
CA VAL A 122 -2.29 -12.66 18.33
C VAL A 122 -2.89 -14.01 18.67
N THR A 123 -4.17 -14.03 19.02
CA THR A 123 -4.94 -15.28 19.19
C THR A 123 -5.39 -15.76 17.82
N THR A 124 -4.53 -16.50 17.10
CA THR A 124 -4.95 -17.22 15.91
C THR A 124 -5.58 -18.55 16.32
N ASN A 125 -6.90 -18.68 16.18
CA ASN A 125 -7.56 -19.98 16.13
C ASN A 125 -7.25 -20.62 14.78
N ILE A 126 -6.08 -21.28 14.70
CA ILE A 126 -5.75 -22.10 13.55
C ILE A 126 -6.58 -23.37 13.65
N ASN A 127 -7.71 -23.43 12.93
CA ASN A 127 -8.41 -24.68 12.68
C ASN A 127 -7.56 -25.50 11.71
N VAL A 128 -6.57 -26.23 12.26
CA VAL A 128 -5.69 -27.16 11.52
C VAL A 128 -6.52 -28.17 10.71
N ASP A 129 -7.75 -28.45 11.15
CA ASP A 129 -8.71 -29.37 10.52
C ASP A 129 -9.11 -29.02 9.08
N ALA A 130 -9.19 -27.74 8.70
CA ALA A 130 -9.66 -27.38 7.36
C ALA A 130 -8.59 -27.68 6.28
N THR A 131 -7.32 -27.43 6.60
CA THR A 131 -6.20 -27.68 5.68
C THR A 131 -5.83 -29.17 5.66
N LEU A 132 -5.87 -29.86 6.81
CA LEU A 132 -5.57 -31.30 6.89
C LEU A 132 -6.59 -32.18 6.19
N ARG A 133 -7.87 -31.79 6.13
CA ARG A 133 -8.92 -32.56 5.44
C ARG A 133 -8.89 -32.42 3.91
N GLN A 134 -8.21 -31.41 3.38
CA GLN A 134 -8.07 -31.17 1.93
C GLN A 134 -6.81 -31.81 1.34
N LEU A 135 -5.87 -32.22 2.18
CA LEU A 135 -4.67 -32.95 1.75
C LEU A 135 -5.03 -34.41 1.50
N GLU A 136 -4.61 -34.95 0.35
CA GLU A 136 -4.76 -36.38 0.08
C GLU A 136 -3.95 -37.18 1.11
N THR A 137 -4.45 -38.37 1.49
CA THR A 137 -3.81 -39.23 2.50
C THR A 137 -2.34 -39.53 2.16
N ALA A 138 -1.98 -39.55 0.88
CA ALA A 138 -0.61 -39.73 0.41
C ALA A 138 0.31 -38.57 0.82
N ASP A 139 -0.15 -37.33 0.71
CA ASP A 139 0.61 -36.13 1.07
C ASP A 139 0.79 -36.02 2.59
N LEU A 140 -0.23 -36.41 3.36
CA LEU A 140 -0.14 -36.51 4.82
C LEU A 140 0.89 -37.56 5.25
N LEU A 141 0.91 -38.73 4.60
CA LEU A 141 1.90 -39.77 4.88
C LEU A 141 3.32 -39.35 4.50
N GLN A 142 3.48 -38.59 3.41
CA GLN A 142 4.78 -38.04 3.01
C GLN A 142 5.26 -36.98 4.01
N ALA A 143 4.38 -36.09 4.45
CA ALA A 143 4.68 -35.11 5.49
C ALA A 143 5.07 -35.77 6.82
N LEU A 144 4.35 -36.84 7.24
CA LEU A 144 4.65 -37.60 8.46
C LEU A 144 6.01 -38.32 8.38
N LYS A 145 6.37 -38.85 7.20
CA LYS A 145 7.70 -39.43 6.97
C LYS A 145 8.81 -38.38 7.04
N SER A 146 8.54 -37.17 6.56
CA SER A 146 9.51 -36.06 6.60
C SER A 146 9.66 -35.42 7.99
N SER A 147 8.62 -35.48 8.83
CA SER A 147 8.69 -34.98 10.22
C SER A 147 9.31 -35.98 11.19
N ASN A 148 9.39 -37.27 10.82
CA ASN A 148 9.96 -38.31 11.67
C ASN A 148 11.51 -38.33 11.67
N THR A 149 12.19 -37.33 11.11
CA THR A 149 13.66 -37.27 11.13
C THR A 149 14.26 -36.78 12.44
N ASN A 150 13.43 -36.39 13.42
CA ASN A 150 13.86 -36.14 14.81
C ASN A 150 13.04 -36.98 15.80
N ALA A 151 12.72 -38.23 15.47
CA ALA A 151 12.50 -39.19 16.53
C ALA A 151 13.81 -39.27 17.32
N ILE A 152 13.81 -38.72 18.53
CA ILE A 152 14.90 -38.98 19.47
C ILE A 152 14.94 -40.50 19.59
N ASP A 153 16.05 -41.13 19.20
CA ASP A 153 16.35 -42.52 19.53
C ASP A 153 16.36 -42.62 21.05
N GLY A 154 15.17 -42.85 21.62
CA GLY A 154 15.05 -43.27 23.00
C GLY A 154 15.47 -44.72 23.04
N GLU A 155 16.57 -45.03 23.72
CA GLU A 155 16.86 -46.41 24.08
C GLU A 155 15.70 -46.93 24.94
N PHE A 156 14.91 -47.83 24.37
CA PHE A 156 13.85 -48.52 25.10
C PHE A 156 14.50 -49.64 25.91
N TYR A 157 14.53 -49.49 27.23
CA TYR A 157 14.84 -50.60 28.12
C TYR A 157 13.56 -51.39 28.39
N GLU A 158 13.60 -52.70 28.10
CA GLU A 158 12.59 -53.63 28.57
C GLU A 158 12.64 -53.68 30.09
N VAL A 159 11.59 -53.17 30.73
CA VAL A 159 11.37 -53.40 32.16
C VAL A 159 10.88 -54.83 32.28
N ASN A 160 11.80 -55.75 32.58
CA ASN A 160 11.42 -57.07 33.06
C ASN A 160 10.61 -56.86 34.35
N GLY A 161 9.33 -57.18 34.28
CA GLY A 161 8.42 -57.06 35.40
C GLY A 161 8.72 -58.12 36.46
N ASP A 162 8.91 -57.64 37.69
CA ASP A 162 8.63 -58.37 38.95
C ASP A 162 7.61 -57.54 39.74
#